data_AF-A0A847PRL1-F1
#
_entry.id   AF-A0A847PRL1-F1
#
_cell.length_a   1.000
_cell.length_b   1.000
_cell.length_c   1.000
_cell.angle_alpha   90.00
_cell.angle_beta   90.00
_cell.angle_gamma   90.00
#
_symmetry.space_group_name_H-M   'P 1'
#
loop_
_entity.id
_entity.type
_entity.pdbx_description
1 polymer ?
#
loop_
_entity_poly.entity_id
_entity_poly.type
_entity_poly.pdbx_seq_one_letter_code
_entity_poly.pdbx_strand_id
1 'polypeptide(L)'
;MANQEMFDKLRDAIVNQNIAGIAELCKKALAAGIPAIDIITKGLSVGMKIVGDKFEAAEVFLPQIMMSGKAMSNAMEVLTPELEKNKKEGEEAGLAITFVAEGDIHDIGHRLVSTMLGANGFTILDLGVDVLNETVVEEAAKHKGQKVILVGSALMTTSMLGQKDLMNMLKEENLRDSVKCMFGGAPVSQKWVDEIEADATAENAAEAAKVALEIMK
;
A
#
# COMPACT_ATOMS: atom_id res chain seq x y z
N MET A 1 27.88 5.63 1.45
CA MET A 1 29.14 5.34 2.18
C MET A 1 28.94 4.97 3.66
N ALA A 2 27.73 4.98 4.23
CA ALA A 2 27.39 4.17 5.42
C ALA A 2 25.93 3.68 5.32
N ASN A 3 25.01 4.61 5.00
CA ASN A 3 23.60 4.27 4.77
C ASN A 3 23.40 3.36 3.55
N GLN A 4 24.21 3.53 2.50
CA GLN A 4 24.16 2.64 1.32
C GLN A 4 24.44 1.19 1.69
N GLU A 5 25.45 0.93 2.53
CA GLU A 5 25.77 -0.43 2.98
C GLU A 5 24.62 -1.03 3.80
N MET A 6 23.93 -0.21 4.60
CA MET A 6 22.73 -0.64 5.32
C MET A 6 21.58 -0.97 4.35
N PHE A 7 21.34 -0.15 3.33
CA PHE A 7 20.34 -0.43 2.31
C PHE A 7 20.65 -1.70 1.53
N ASP A 8 21.92 -1.93 1.18
CA ASP A 8 22.36 -3.17 0.53
C ASP A 8 22.11 -4.39 1.43
N LYS A 9 22.43 -4.30 2.73
CA LYS A 9 22.13 -5.37 3.70
C LYS A 9 20.64 -5.67 3.83
N LEU A 10 19.80 -4.64 3.85
CA LEU A 10 18.34 -4.78 3.91
C LEU A 10 17.78 -5.42 2.63
N ARG A 11 18.26 -4.95 1.46
CA ARG A 11 17.95 -5.53 0.15
C ARG A 11 18.32 -7.01 0.12
N ASP A 12 19.57 -7.33 0.46
CA ASP A 12 20.11 -8.68 0.39
C ASP A 12 19.43 -9.62 1.40
N ALA A 13 18.97 -9.10 2.53
CA ALA A 13 18.19 -9.88 3.49
C ALA A 13 16.83 -10.32 2.92
N ILE A 14 16.17 -9.48 2.10
CA ILE A 14 14.96 -9.88 1.36
C ILE A 14 15.32 -10.87 0.26
N VAL A 15 16.33 -10.57 -0.56
CA VAL A 15 16.74 -11.42 -1.71
C VAL A 15 17.20 -12.82 -1.28
N ASN A 16 17.75 -12.95 -0.07
CA ASN A 16 18.23 -14.22 0.49
C ASN A 16 17.27 -14.81 1.54
N GLN A 17 16.00 -14.36 1.58
CA GLN A 17 14.95 -14.95 2.43
C GLN A 17 15.29 -14.96 3.93
N ASN A 18 16.00 -13.95 4.43
CA ASN A 18 16.44 -13.87 5.82
C ASN A 18 15.32 -13.38 6.76
N ILE A 19 14.34 -14.25 7.01
CA ILE A 19 13.17 -13.98 7.85
C ILE A 19 13.56 -13.63 9.30
N ALA A 20 14.57 -14.32 9.84
CA ALA A 20 14.97 -14.17 11.24
C ALA A 20 15.80 -12.89 11.49
N GLY A 21 16.66 -12.51 10.54
CA GLY A 21 17.58 -11.38 10.70
C GLY A 21 17.01 -10.03 10.30
N ILE A 22 15.92 -9.98 9.52
CA ILE A 22 15.40 -8.73 8.94
C ILE A 22 14.94 -7.72 9.99
N ALA A 23 14.29 -8.19 11.06
CA ALA A 23 13.80 -7.33 12.14
C ALA A 23 14.96 -6.62 12.86
N GLU A 24 16.04 -7.34 13.14
CA GLU A 24 17.25 -6.78 13.77
C GLU A 24 17.99 -5.81 12.84
N LEU A 25 18.01 -6.07 11.53
CA LEU A 25 18.55 -5.12 10.55
C LEU A 25 17.73 -3.82 10.51
N CYS A 26 16.40 -3.92 10.53
CA CYS A 26 15.51 -2.74 10.59
C CYS A 26 15.78 -1.92 11.86
N LYS A 27 15.87 -2.57 13.04
CA LYS A 27 16.20 -1.88 14.30
C LYS A 27 17.57 -1.20 14.25
N LYS A 28 18.58 -1.84 13.67
CA LYS A 28 19.92 -1.23 13.50
C LYS A 28 19.89 -0.03 12.57
N ALA A 29 19.14 -0.11 11.48
CA ALA A 29 18.98 1.01 10.55
C ALA A 29 18.27 2.20 11.22
N LEU A 30 17.20 1.93 11.98
CA LEU A 30 16.52 2.95 12.79
C LEU A 30 17.45 3.57 13.84
N ALA A 31 18.22 2.76 14.57
CA ALA A 31 19.18 3.23 15.57
C ALA A 31 20.33 4.06 14.95
N ALA A 32 20.63 3.84 13.67
CA ALA A 32 21.57 4.65 12.91
C ALA A 32 20.95 5.97 12.38
N GLY A 33 19.71 6.29 12.75
CA GLY A 33 19.01 7.52 12.36
C GLY A 33 18.48 7.50 10.93
N ILE A 34 18.39 6.33 10.29
CA ILE A 34 17.81 6.21 8.95
C ILE A 34 16.27 6.26 9.07
N PRO A 35 15.58 7.17 8.36
CA PRO A 35 14.12 7.23 8.40
C PRO A 35 13.47 5.90 7.97
N ALA A 36 12.40 5.49 8.64
CA ALA A 36 11.67 4.25 8.32
C ALA A 36 11.27 4.17 6.83
N ILE A 37 10.78 5.27 6.26
CA ILE A 37 10.39 5.32 4.84
C ILE A 37 11.57 5.07 3.88
N ASP A 38 12.78 5.50 4.25
CA ASP A 38 13.99 5.30 3.47
C ASP A 38 14.46 3.83 3.55
N ILE A 39 14.34 3.20 4.73
CA ILE A 39 14.60 1.76 4.93
C ILE A 39 13.73 0.93 3.99
N ILE A 40 12.45 1.27 3.90
CA ILE A 40 11.48 0.60 3.03
C ILE A 40 11.84 0.82 1.57
N THR A 41 11.84 2.08 1.11
CA THR A 41 11.91 2.42 -0.31
C THR A 41 13.27 2.15 -0.94
N LYS A 42 14.38 2.40 -0.21
CA LYS A 42 15.75 2.28 -0.73
C LYS A 42 16.40 0.93 -0.42
N GLY A 43 15.86 0.16 0.52
CA GLY A 43 16.38 -1.16 0.91
C GLY A 43 15.40 -2.29 0.59
N LEU A 44 14.35 -2.40 1.39
CA LEU A 44 13.44 -3.55 1.37
C LEU A 44 12.68 -3.70 0.04
N SER A 45 12.10 -2.62 -0.47
CA SER A 45 11.38 -2.60 -1.75
C SER A 45 12.29 -2.92 -2.93
N VAL A 46 13.56 -2.48 -2.89
CA VAL A 46 14.56 -2.85 -3.90
C VAL A 46 14.82 -4.36 -3.88
N GLY A 47 14.90 -4.94 -2.68
CA GLY A 47 15.03 -6.38 -2.52
C GLY A 47 13.83 -7.14 -3.07
N MET A 48 12.61 -6.68 -2.77
CA MET A 48 11.39 -7.32 -3.25
C MET A 48 11.26 -7.24 -4.78
N LYS A 49 11.66 -6.13 -5.39
CA LYS A 49 11.73 -5.99 -6.85
C LYS A 49 12.65 -7.04 -7.46
N ILE A 50 13.86 -7.19 -6.95
CA ILE A 50 14.82 -8.19 -7.43
C ILE A 50 14.25 -9.61 -7.30
N VAL A 51 13.57 -9.92 -6.19
CA VAL A 51 12.93 -11.23 -6.00
C VAL A 51 11.81 -11.44 -7.02
N GLY A 52 11.03 -10.41 -7.34
CA GLY A 52 10.02 -10.44 -8.41
C GLY A 52 10.65 -10.70 -9.78
N ASP A 53 11.67 -9.94 -10.15
CA ASP A 53 12.39 -10.10 -11.43
C ASP A 53 12.97 -11.53 -11.57
N LYS A 54 13.51 -12.08 -10.48
CA LYS A 54 14.02 -13.47 -10.43
C LYS A 54 12.91 -14.50 -10.60
N PHE A 55 11.73 -14.25 -10.06
CA PHE A 55 10.59 -15.15 -10.19
C PHE A 55 10.05 -15.15 -11.62
N GLU A 56 9.95 -13.97 -12.24
CA GLU A 56 9.59 -13.82 -13.66
C GLU A 56 10.60 -14.52 -14.58
N ALA A 57 11.89 -14.43 -14.26
CA ALA A 57 12.97 -15.13 -14.96
C ALA A 57 13.06 -16.64 -14.63
N ALA A 58 12.16 -17.18 -13.79
CA ALA A 58 12.15 -18.55 -13.29
C ALA A 58 13.46 -19.00 -12.59
N GLU A 59 14.20 -18.05 -12.00
CA GLU A 59 15.39 -18.31 -11.18
C GLU A 59 15.04 -18.70 -9.74
N VAL A 60 13.90 -18.21 -9.25
CA VAL A 60 13.33 -18.58 -7.94
C VAL A 60 11.88 -18.99 -8.11
N PHE A 61 11.34 -19.70 -7.12
CA PHE A 61 9.97 -20.24 -7.16
C PHE A 61 9.14 -19.73 -5.97
N LEU A 62 7.89 -20.19 -5.92
CA LEU A 62 6.92 -19.79 -4.89
C LEU A 62 7.45 -19.89 -3.45
N PRO A 63 8.20 -20.93 -3.03
CA PRO A 63 8.73 -20.98 -1.67
C PRO A 63 9.62 -19.78 -1.32
N GLN A 64 10.50 -19.36 -2.24
CA GLN A 64 11.39 -18.22 -2.01
C GLN A 64 10.62 -16.90 -1.98
N ILE A 65 9.61 -16.75 -2.83
CA ILE A 65 8.70 -15.59 -2.82
C ILE A 65 7.97 -15.49 -1.48
N MET A 66 7.39 -16.59 -0.99
CA MET A 66 6.67 -16.62 0.28
C MET A 66 7.59 -16.26 1.46
N MET A 67 8.82 -16.78 1.46
CA MET A 67 9.79 -16.46 2.51
C MET A 67 10.24 -14.99 2.46
N SER A 68 10.45 -14.44 1.26
CA SER A 68 10.80 -13.03 1.07
C SER A 68 9.65 -12.12 1.52
N GLY A 69 8.40 -12.49 1.18
CA GLY A 69 7.19 -11.84 1.68
C GLY A 69 7.11 -11.86 3.20
N LYS A 70 7.37 -13.02 3.83
CA LYS A 70 7.39 -13.11 5.30
C LYS A 70 8.50 -12.27 5.94
N ALA A 71 9.67 -12.19 5.33
CA ALA A 71 10.73 -11.28 5.77
C ALA A 71 10.29 -9.81 5.67
N MET A 72 9.63 -9.42 4.58
CA MET A 72 9.06 -8.08 4.41
C MET A 72 7.99 -7.78 5.47
N SER A 73 7.07 -8.70 5.75
CA SER A 73 6.07 -8.54 6.82
C SER A 73 6.71 -8.33 8.18
N ASN A 74 7.71 -9.15 8.55
CA ASN A 74 8.45 -8.99 9.81
C ASN A 74 9.20 -7.64 9.87
N ALA A 75 9.64 -7.10 8.73
CA ALA A 75 10.22 -5.76 8.68
C ALA A 75 9.15 -4.68 8.92
N MET A 76 7.96 -4.81 8.32
CA MET A 76 6.86 -3.86 8.53
C MET A 76 6.41 -3.82 9.99
N GLU A 77 6.36 -4.96 10.69
CA GLU A 77 6.06 -5.01 12.13
C GLU A 77 6.99 -4.11 12.97
N VAL A 78 8.24 -3.92 12.54
CA VAL A 78 9.22 -3.05 13.20
C VAL A 78 9.07 -1.59 12.75
N LEU A 79 8.78 -1.35 11.47
CA LEU A 79 8.83 -0.02 10.86
C LEU A 79 7.50 0.75 10.97
N THR A 80 6.36 0.06 10.95
CA THR A 80 5.03 0.68 11.05
C THR A 80 4.88 1.57 12.29
N PRO A 81 5.25 1.13 13.52
CA PRO A 81 5.17 1.99 14.71
C PRO A 81 6.03 3.25 14.60
N GLU A 82 7.12 3.24 13.82
CA GLU A 82 7.97 4.41 13.61
C GLU A 82 7.36 5.41 12.63
N LEU A 83 6.64 4.91 11.61
CA LEU A 83 5.91 5.77 10.67
C LEU A 83 4.77 6.51 11.37
N GLU A 84 4.08 5.85 12.29
CA GLU A 84 2.96 6.41 13.05
C GLU A 84 3.37 7.49 14.05
N LYS A 85 4.60 7.47 14.57
CA LYS A 85 5.10 8.51 15.50
C LYS A 85 5.11 9.91 14.91
N ASN A 86 5.19 10.02 13.58
CA ASN A 86 5.21 11.30 12.88
C ASN A 86 3.80 11.77 12.47
N LYS A 87 2.75 11.25 13.13
CA LYS A 87 1.37 11.69 12.89
C LYS A 87 1.27 13.20 13.05
N LYS A 88 0.94 13.89 11.96
CA LYS A 88 0.72 15.33 12.01
C LYS A 88 -0.56 15.60 12.81
N GLU A 89 -0.44 16.32 13.91
CA GLU A 89 -1.59 16.90 14.59
C GLU A 89 -2.14 18.04 13.72
N GLY A 90 -3.41 17.96 13.35
CA GLY A 90 -4.04 18.90 12.41
C GLY A 90 -5.52 18.57 12.17
N GLU A 91 -6.15 19.36 11.30
CA GLU A 91 -7.53 19.16 10.86
C GLU A 91 -7.67 17.83 10.10
N GLU A 92 -8.76 17.09 10.34
CA GLU A 92 -8.98 15.80 9.70
C GLU A 92 -9.12 15.96 8.18
N ALA A 93 -8.25 15.28 7.42
CA ALA A 93 -8.25 15.31 5.95
C ALA A 93 -9.48 14.62 5.35
N GLY A 94 -10.12 13.74 6.12
CA GLY A 94 -11.28 12.95 5.74
C GLY A 94 -11.16 11.49 6.20
N LEU A 95 -12.15 10.69 5.84
CA LEU A 95 -12.17 9.24 6.04
C LEU A 95 -11.55 8.56 4.82
N ALA A 96 -10.52 7.74 5.03
CA ALA A 96 -9.99 6.83 4.03
C ALA A 96 -10.48 5.40 4.30
N ILE A 97 -11.27 4.88 3.36
CA ILE A 97 -11.71 3.48 3.35
C ILE A 97 -10.70 2.71 2.50
N THR A 98 -9.83 1.93 3.14
CA THR A 98 -8.75 1.21 2.47
C THR A 98 -9.11 -0.27 2.34
N PHE A 99 -8.84 -0.88 1.19
CA PHE A 99 -9.16 -2.29 0.95
C PHE A 99 -8.24 -2.92 -0.12
N VAL A 100 -8.13 -4.24 -0.13
CA VAL A 100 -7.57 -5.02 -1.25
C VAL A 100 -8.71 -5.73 -1.97
N ALA A 101 -8.67 -5.67 -3.31
CA ALA A 101 -9.72 -6.21 -4.18
C ALA A 101 -10.03 -7.69 -3.94
N GLU A 102 -11.26 -8.10 -4.27
CA GLU A 102 -11.71 -9.49 -4.20
C GLU A 102 -10.72 -10.47 -4.86
N GLY A 103 -10.49 -11.59 -4.18
CA GLY A 103 -9.57 -12.64 -4.59
C GLY A 103 -8.08 -12.29 -4.42
N ASP A 104 -7.75 -11.10 -3.92
CA ASP A 104 -6.37 -10.66 -3.71
C ASP A 104 -6.05 -10.50 -2.21
N ILE A 105 -4.96 -11.15 -1.80
CA ILE A 105 -4.48 -11.23 -0.41
C ILE A 105 -3.22 -10.38 -0.16
N HIS A 106 -2.72 -9.65 -1.15
CA HIS A 106 -1.45 -8.92 -1.05
C HIS A 106 -1.61 -7.63 -0.23
N ASP A 107 -1.26 -7.71 1.04
CA ASP A 107 -1.54 -6.67 2.04
C ASP A 107 -0.37 -5.72 2.36
N ILE A 108 0.86 -6.05 1.95
CA ILE A 108 2.07 -5.30 2.37
C ILE A 108 2.00 -3.83 1.91
N GLY A 109 1.70 -3.61 0.62
CA GLY A 109 1.57 -2.27 0.06
C GLY A 109 0.35 -1.53 0.61
N HIS A 110 -0.78 -2.23 0.71
CA HIS A 110 -2.03 -1.74 1.31
C HIS A 110 -1.81 -1.20 2.72
N ARG A 111 -1.26 -2.01 3.64
CA ARG A 111 -0.98 -1.61 5.02
C ARG A 111 -0.06 -0.39 5.09
N LEU A 112 0.98 -0.35 4.25
CA LEU A 112 1.89 0.79 4.21
C LEU A 112 1.18 2.08 3.78
N VAL A 113 0.31 2.01 2.77
CA VAL A 113 -0.52 3.13 2.33
C VAL A 113 -1.47 3.57 3.45
N SER A 114 -2.17 2.63 4.10
CA SER A 114 -3.07 2.92 5.22
C SER A 114 -2.35 3.63 6.38
N THR A 115 -1.17 3.15 6.77
CA THR A 115 -0.33 3.80 7.78
C THR A 115 0.08 5.22 7.36
N MET A 116 0.48 5.40 6.11
CA MET A 116 0.93 6.72 5.60
C MET A 116 -0.22 7.73 5.51
N LEU A 117 -1.43 7.29 5.12
CA LEU A 117 -2.62 8.13 5.13
C LEU A 117 -2.98 8.54 6.56
N GLY A 118 -2.97 7.59 7.50
CA GLY A 118 -3.26 7.87 8.92
C GLY A 118 -2.27 8.84 9.56
N ALA A 119 -0.98 8.70 9.23
CA ALA A 119 0.07 9.63 9.65
C ALA A 119 -0.10 11.05 9.06
N ASN A 120 -0.82 11.19 7.94
CA ASN A 120 -1.10 12.46 7.27
C ASN A 120 -2.51 13.01 7.54
N GLY A 121 -3.18 12.53 8.59
CA GLY A 121 -4.42 13.16 9.09
C GLY A 121 -5.72 12.56 8.54
N PHE A 122 -5.67 11.42 7.86
CA PHE A 122 -6.87 10.66 7.53
C PHE A 122 -7.32 9.79 8.71
N THR A 123 -8.64 9.68 8.91
CA THR A 123 -9.24 8.61 9.70
C THR A 123 -9.27 7.36 8.84
N ILE A 124 -8.74 6.24 9.33
CA ILE A 124 -8.61 5.01 8.55
C ILE A 124 -9.72 4.02 8.92
N LEU A 125 -10.48 3.58 7.91
CA LEU A 125 -11.34 2.41 7.97
C LEU A 125 -10.74 1.33 7.05
N ASP A 126 -10.01 0.39 7.63
CA ASP A 126 -9.37 -0.69 6.89
C ASP A 126 -10.29 -1.90 6.79
N LEU A 127 -10.75 -2.21 5.57
CA LEU A 127 -11.60 -3.37 5.29
C LEU A 127 -10.80 -4.67 5.10
N GLY A 128 -9.47 -4.58 5.04
CA GLY A 128 -8.57 -5.72 4.89
C GLY A 128 -8.41 -6.18 3.45
N VAL A 129 -8.31 -7.50 3.28
CA VAL A 129 -8.06 -8.16 1.99
C VAL A 129 -9.25 -8.98 1.53
N ASP A 130 -9.27 -9.38 0.26
CA ASP A 130 -10.36 -10.17 -0.33
C ASP A 130 -11.73 -9.50 -0.13
N VAL A 131 -11.79 -8.19 -0.39
CA VAL A 131 -12.96 -7.37 -0.09
C VAL A 131 -13.87 -7.32 -1.33
N LEU A 132 -15.10 -7.82 -1.15
CA LEU A 132 -16.17 -7.70 -2.14
C LEU A 132 -16.48 -6.23 -2.45
N ASN A 133 -16.74 -5.93 -3.72
CA ASN A 133 -17.09 -4.58 -4.15
C ASN A 133 -18.39 -4.08 -3.48
N GLU A 134 -19.35 -4.97 -3.25
CA GLU A 134 -20.59 -4.69 -2.51
C GLU A 134 -20.28 -4.14 -1.11
N THR A 135 -19.33 -4.76 -0.40
CA THR A 135 -18.90 -4.30 0.93
C THR A 135 -18.33 -2.88 0.87
N VAL A 136 -17.52 -2.57 -0.14
CA VAL A 136 -16.95 -1.22 -0.32
C VAL A 136 -18.07 -0.20 -0.59
N VAL A 137 -19.04 -0.54 -1.43
CA VAL A 137 -20.19 0.32 -1.75
C VAL A 137 -21.07 0.54 -0.51
N GLU A 138 -21.33 -0.50 0.27
CA GLU A 138 -22.09 -0.41 1.53
C GLU A 138 -21.40 0.53 2.53
N GLU A 139 -20.08 0.40 2.72
CA GLU A 139 -19.33 1.29 3.61
C GLU A 139 -19.30 2.73 3.08
N ALA A 140 -19.11 2.93 1.77
CA ALA A 140 -19.22 4.25 1.15
C ALA A 140 -20.61 4.87 1.39
N ALA A 141 -21.68 4.09 1.29
CA ALA A 141 -23.05 4.53 1.51
C ALA A 141 -23.31 4.95 2.96
N LYS A 142 -22.79 4.18 3.95
CA LYS A 142 -22.89 4.51 5.38
C LYS A 142 -22.26 5.86 5.73
N HIS A 143 -21.24 6.26 4.97
CA HIS A 143 -20.51 7.51 5.15
C HIS A 143 -20.89 8.62 4.13
N LYS A 144 -21.99 8.46 3.39
CA LYS A 144 -22.47 9.45 2.43
C LYS A 144 -22.66 10.83 3.08
N GLY A 145 -22.11 11.86 2.45
CA GLY A 145 -22.13 13.24 2.95
C GLY A 145 -20.92 13.63 3.81
N GLN A 146 -20.02 12.69 4.10
CA GLN A 146 -18.72 12.97 4.70
C GLN A 146 -17.64 13.11 3.61
N LYS A 147 -16.47 13.64 3.96
CA LYS A 147 -15.29 13.63 3.09
C LYS A 147 -14.70 12.23 3.07
N VAL A 148 -15.00 11.43 2.05
CA VAL A 148 -14.55 10.04 1.92
C VAL A 148 -13.64 9.86 0.70
N ILE A 149 -12.54 9.13 0.90
CA ILE A 149 -11.71 8.57 -0.16
C ILE A 149 -11.70 7.04 -0.05
N LEU A 150 -11.99 6.36 -1.16
CA LEU A 150 -11.83 4.93 -1.36
C LEU A 150 -10.41 4.67 -1.87
N VAL A 151 -9.65 3.84 -1.18
CA VAL A 151 -8.25 3.54 -1.49
C VAL A 151 -8.10 2.04 -1.71
N GLY A 152 -8.18 1.62 -2.98
CA GLY A 152 -8.18 0.20 -3.36
C GLY A 152 -6.82 -0.28 -3.86
N SER A 153 -6.36 -1.43 -3.37
CA SER A 153 -5.14 -2.12 -3.82
C SER A 153 -5.47 -3.37 -4.63
N ALA A 154 -4.72 -3.62 -5.70
CA ALA A 154 -4.74 -4.87 -6.46
C ALA A 154 -3.33 -5.19 -6.95
N LEU A 155 -2.80 -6.38 -6.65
CA LEU A 155 -1.48 -6.81 -7.10
C LEU A 155 -1.55 -7.81 -8.26
N MET A 156 -2.72 -8.39 -8.53
CA MET A 156 -2.95 -9.25 -9.69
C MET A 156 -3.80 -8.54 -10.75
N THR A 157 -3.47 -8.76 -12.03
CA THR A 157 -4.25 -8.21 -13.15
C THR A 157 -5.72 -8.66 -13.11
N THR A 158 -6.00 -9.89 -12.66
CA THR A 158 -7.37 -10.41 -12.48
C THR A 158 -8.16 -9.62 -11.43
N SER A 159 -7.55 -9.35 -10.27
CA SER A 159 -8.19 -8.57 -9.20
C SER A 159 -8.32 -7.09 -9.55
N MET A 160 -7.38 -6.55 -10.35
CA MET A 160 -7.42 -5.16 -10.82
C MET A 160 -8.68 -4.90 -11.65
N LEU A 161 -9.10 -5.85 -12.48
CA LEU A 161 -10.30 -5.69 -13.31
C LEU A 161 -11.57 -5.43 -12.48
N GLY A 162 -11.65 -6.00 -11.27
CA GLY A 162 -12.76 -5.78 -10.34
C GLY A 162 -12.91 -4.32 -9.89
N GLN A 163 -11.86 -3.50 -9.99
CA GLN A 163 -11.94 -2.06 -9.72
C GLN A 163 -12.89 -1.34 -10.70
N LYS A 164 -12.97 -1.83 -11.95
CA LYS A 164 -13.92 -1.29 -12.94
C LYS A 164 -15.36 -1.56 -12.52
N ASP A 165 -15.63 -2.76 -12.01
CA ASP A 165 -16.95 -3.15 -11.54
C ASP A 165 -17.36 -2.32 -10.32
N LEU A 166 -16.43 -2.09 -9.37
CA LEU A 166 -16.66 -1.19 -8.25
C LEU A 166 -17.06 0.22 -8.71
N MET A 167 -16.35 0.78 -9.69
CA MET A 167 -16.65 2.10 -10.24
C MET A 167 -18.02 2.16 -10.91
N ASN A 168 -18.46 1.08 -11.56
CA ASN A 168 -19.80 0.99 -12.12
C ASN A 168 -20.87 0.92 -11.02
N MET A 169 -20.67 0.10 -9.99
CA MET A 169 -21.60 -0.02 -8.85
C MET A 169 -21.76 1.31 -8.10
N LEU A 170 -20.67 2.06 -7.90
CA LEU A 170 -20.73 3.40 -7.30
C LEU A 170 -21.56 4.39 -8.15
N LYS A 171 -21.56 4.26 -9.47
CA LYS A 171 -22.40 5.07 -10.37
C LYS A 171 -23.86 4.65 -10.29
N GLU A 172 -24.14 3.35 -10.34
CA GLU A 172 -25.50 2.79 -10.23
C GLU A 172 -26.18 3.22 -8.92
N GLU A 173 -25.44 3.23 -7.80
CA GLU A 173 -25.93 3.64 -6.49
C GLU A 173 -25.90 5.17 -6.26
N ASN A 174 -25.54 5.97 -7.27
CA ASN A 174 -25.41 7.43 -7.17
C ASN A 174 -24.52 7.88 -5.99
N LEU A 175 -23.39 7.17 -5.82
CA LEU A 175 -22.36 7.43 -4.80
C LEU A 175 -21.06 7.95 -5.39
N ARG A 176 -20.78 7.69 -6.68
CA ARG A 176 -19.51 8.02 -7.34
C ARG A 176 -19.08 9.48 -7.15
N ASP A 177 -20.00 10.43 -7.27
CA ASP A 177 -19.69 11.87 -7.13
C ASP A 177 -19.54 12.33 -5.68
N SER A 178 -19.94 11.50 -4.71
CA SER A 178 -19.86 11.80 -3.28
C SER A 178 -18.58 11.33 -2.61
N VAL A 179 -17.73 10.59 -3.32
CA VAL A 179 -16.47 10.02 -2.82
C VAL A 179 -15.33 10.25 -3.81
N LYS A 180 -14.09 10.26 -3.32
CA LYS A 180 -12.89 10.17 -4.15
C LYS A 180 -12.46 8.72 -4.27
N CYS A 181 -11.95 8.30 -5.42
CA CYS A 181 -11.50 6.95 -5.70
C CYS A 181 -10.04 6.98 -6.14
N MET A 182 -9.16 6.42 -5.31
CA MET A 182 -7.74 6.24 -5.62
C MET A 182 -7.42 4.74 -5.67
N PHE A 183 -6.89 4.28 -6.79
CA PHE A 183 -6.52 2.86 -6.95
C PHE A 183 -5.03 2.71 -7.15
N GLY A 184 -4.46 1.63 -6.60
CA GLY A 184 -3.04 1.35 -6.71
C GLY A 184 -2.71 -0.14 -6.69
N GLY A 185 -1.42 -0.42 -6.69
CA GLY A 185 -0.85 -1.76 -6.82
C GLY A 185 -0.11 -1.94 -8.14
N ALA A 186 0.72 -2.98 -8.23
CA ALA A 186 1.67 -3.16 -9.34
C ALA A 186 1.08 -3.13 -10.77
N PRO A 187 -0.08 -3.75 -11.06
CA PRO A 187 -0.67 -3.70 -12.40
C PRO A 187 -1.42 -2.39 -12.70
N VAL A 188 -1.72 -1.57 -11.69
CA VAL A 188 -2.50 -0.33 -11.85
C VAL A 188 -1.62 0.75 -12.47
N SER A 189 -2.07 1.28 -13.60
CA SER A 189 -1.41 2.40 -14.30
C SER A 189 -2.33 3.61 -14.37
N GLN A 190 -1.77 4.80 -14.61
CA GLN A 190 -2.59 6.00 -14.83
C GLN A 190 -3.61 5.79 -15.96
N LYS A 191 -3.21 5.11 -17.04
CA LYS A 191 -4.12 4.77 -18.15
C LYS A 191 -5.33 3.94 -17.69
N TRP A 192 -5.13 2.99 -16.78
CA TRP A 192 -6.21 2.19 -16.22
C TRP A 192 -7.14 3.04 -15.36
N VAL A 193 -6.58 3.90 -14.50
CA VAL A 193 -7.34 4.83 -13.65
C VAL A 193 -8.21 5.76 -14.49
N ASP A 194 -7.66 6.29 -15.59
CA ASP A 194 -8.39 7.13 -16.55
C ASP A 194 -9.51 6.32 -17.24
N GLU A 195 -9.24 5.07 -17.64
CA GLU A 195 -10.23 4.20 -18.31
C GLU A 195 -11.45 3.90 -17.43
N ILE A 196 -11.24 3.68 -16.13
CA ILE A 196 -12.33 3.38 -15.18
C ILE A 196 -12.93 4.65 -14.56
N GLU A 197 -12.46 5.83 -14.97
CA GLU A 197 -12.90 7.14 -14.47
C GLU A 197 -12.72 7.30 -12.95
N ALA A 198 -11.61 6.76 -12.41
CA ALA A 198 -11.17 6.99 -11.04
C ALA A 198 -10.39 8.31 -10.92
N ASP A 199 -10.16 8.79 -9.70
CA ASP A 199 -9.64 10.13 -9.47
C ASP A 199 -8.11 10.18 -9.45
N ALA A 200 -7.44 9.13 -8.98
CA ALA A 200 -5.98 9.10 -8.90
C ALA A 200 -5.35 7.71 -8.74
N THR A 201 -4.03 7.65 -8.89
CA THR A 201 -3.15 6.55 -8.47
C THR A 201 -1.83 7.11 -7.92
N ALA A 202 -0.99 6.24 -7.35
CA ALA A 202 0.34 6.57 -6.87
C ALA A 202 1.27 5.36 -6.97
N GLU A 203 2.56 5.58 -7.21
CA GLU A 203 3.53 4.50 -7.38
C GLU A 203 4.08 3.96 -6.04
N ASN A 204 3.93 4.74 -4.96
CA ASN A 204 4.39 4.37 -3.64
C ASN A 204 3.58 5.05 -2.52
N ALA A 205 3.71 4.56 -1.29
CA ALA A 205 2.92 5.03 -0.16
C ALA A 205 3.17 6.50 0.24
N ALA A 206 4.38 7.02 0.01
CA ALA A 206 4.68 8.43 0.29
C ALA A 206 3.99 9.36 -0.71
N GLU A 207 3.94 8.97 -1.98
CA GLU A 207 3.17 9.67 -3.01
C GLU A 207 1.67 9.52 -2.79
N ALA A 208 1.18 8.32 -2.45
CA ALA A 208 -0.23 8.07 -2.18
C ALA A 208 -0.80 9.03 -1.11
N ALA A 209 -0.05 9.27 -0.04
CA ALA A 209 -0.45 10.23 0.99
C ALA A 209 -0.52 11.68 0.46
N LYS A 210 0.38 12.09 -0.43
CA LYS A 210 0.35 13.43 -1.04
C LYS A 210 -0.82 13.57 -2.00
N VAL A 211 -1.01 12.62 -2.90
CA VAL A 211 -2.08 12.59 -3.89
C VAL A 211 -3.45 12.58 -3.21
N ALA A 212 -3.62 11.75 -2.18
CA ALA A 212 -4.86 11.72 -1.40
C ALA A 212 -5.18 13.10 -0.78
N LEU A 213 -4.18 13.79 -0.21
CA LEU A 213 -4.37 15.15 0.30
C LEU A 213 -4.70 16.16 -0.79
N GLU A 214 -4.17 15.99 -2.01
CA GLU A 214 -4.42 16.91 -3.12
C GLU A 214 -5.84 16.78 -3.68
N ILE A 215 -6.34 15.55 -3.86
CA ILE A 215 -7.68 15.31 -4.41
C ILE A 215 -8.82 15.53 -3.40
N MET A 216 -8.50 15.64 -2.10
CA MET A 216 -9.45 15.87 -1.00
C MET A 216 -9.58 17.34 -0.58
N LYS A 217 -8.87 18.25 -1.25
CA LYS A 217 -9.03 19.71 -1.09
C LYS A 217 -10.29 20.19 -1.80
#